data_AF-A0A7X3TJE7-F1
#
_entry.id   AF-A0A7X3TJE7-F1
#
_cell.length_a   1.000
_cell.length_b   1.000
_cell.length_c   1.000
_cell.angle_alpha   90.00
_cell.angle_beta   90.00
_cell.angle_gamma   90.00
#
_symmetry.space_group_name_H-M   'P 1'
#
loop_
_entity.id
_entity.type
_entity.pdbx_description
1 polymer ?
#
loop_
_entity_poly.entity_id
_entity_poly.type
_entity_poly.pdbx_seq_one_letter_code
_entity_poly.pdbx_strand_id
1 'polypeptide(L)'
;MDRKRDVGRVREPVQVYLAPSERRRLERLRDTLDTTKSDVLRKGLEALESQLLDPDLHPALSIVGLFHGTPPREGEPSLDVARAHDEVLADAEIDSWSSDRSGESGGRSK
;
A
#
# COMPACT_ATOMS: atom_id res chain seq x y z
N MET A 1 -33.12 24.85 22.69
CA MET A 1 -32.17 25.62 21.88
C MET A 1 -31.25 24.63 21.19
N ASP A 2 -31.69 24.14 20.04
CA ASP A 2 -30.99 23.12 19.26
C ASP A 2 -29.78 23.73 18.55
N ARG A 3 -28.58 23.39 19.03
CA ARG A 3 -27.33 23.66 18.31
C ARG A 3 -27.27 22.74 17.10
N LYS A 4 -27.83 23.20 15.98
CA LYS A 4 -27.53 22.64 14.65
C LYS A 4 -26.02 22.76 14.48
N ARG A 5 -25.29 21.64 14.52
CA ARG A 5 -23.85 21.60 14.25
C ARG A 5 -23.63 22.21 12.87
N ASP A 6 -22.81 23.25 12.82
CA ASP A 6 -22.37 23.85 11.58
C ASP A 6 -21.45 22.82 10.89
N VAL A 7 -22.04 21.97 10.06
CA VAL A 7 -21.29 20.98 9.28
C VAL A 7 -20.53 21.78 8.23
N GLY A 8 -19.26 22.04 8.54
CA GLY A 8 -18.25 22.73 7.75
C GLY A 8 -18.70 23.18 6.37
N ARG A 9 -19.11 24.44 6.27
CA ARG A 9 -19.41 25.13 5.02
C ARG A 9 -18.25 24.89 4.05
N VAL A 10 -18.51 24.19 2.94
CA VAL A 10 -17.56 23.96 1.84
C VAL A 10 -17.00 25.31 1.43
N ARG A 11 -15.69 25.50 1.62
CA ARG A 11 -15.05 26.81 1.40
C ARG A 11 -14.99 27.16 -0.08
N GLU A 12 -14.61 26.20 -0.93
CA GLU A 12 -14.57 26.37 -2.39
C GLU A 12 -14.85 25.03 -3.10
N PRO A 13 -15.70 24.97 -4.14
CA PRO A 13 -15.97 23.75 -4.90
C PRO A 13 -14.82 23.40 -5.85
N VAL A 14 -14.43 22.12 -5.89
CA VAL A 14 -13.43 21.58 -6.81
C VAL A 14 -14.12 20.84 -7.95
N GLN A 15 -13.81 21.19 -9.21
CA GLN A 15 -14.29 20.49 -10.40
C GLN A 15 -13.30 19.41 -10.84
N VAL A 16 -13.81 18.19 -11.08
CA VAL A 16 -13.00 17.04 -11.53
C VAL A 16 -13.53 16.49 -12.84
N TYR A 17 -12.61 16.07 -13.71
CA TYR A 17 -12.94 15.41 -14.97
C TYR A 17 -12.82 13.90 -14.79
N LEU A 18 -13.89 13.18 -15.11
CA LEU A 18 -13.95 11.73 -15.01
C LEU A 18 -14.31 11.14 -16.38
N ALA A 19 -13.64 10.06 -16.74
CA ALA A 19 -14.02 9.23 -17.87
C ALA A 19 -15.42 8.63 -17.64
N PRO A 20 -16.14 8.23 -18.72
CA PRO A 20 -17.48 7.64 -18.58
C PRO A 20 -17.55 6.38 -17.71
N SER A 21 -16.47 5.60 -17.64
CA SER A 21 -16.34 4.43 -16.77
C SER A 21 -16.24 4.81 -15.30
N GLU A 22 -15.44 5.83 -14.98
CA GLU A 22 -15.23 6.35 -13.63
C GLU A 22 -16.49 7.02 -13.09
N ARG A 23 -17.18 7.80 -13.94
CA ARG A 23 -18.48 8.36 -13.58
C ARG A 23 -19.47 7.27 -13.18
N ARG A 24 -19.56 6.19 -13.96
CA ARG A 24 -20.44 5.04 -13.62
C ARG A 24 -20.05 4.37 -12.32
N ARG A 25 -18.74 4.26 -12.01
CA ARG A 25 -18.27 3.74 -10.74
C ARG A 25 -18.68 4.64 -9.57
N LEU A 26 -18.54 5.96 -9.72
CA LEU A 26 -18.95 6.93 -8.71
C LEU A 26 -20.46 6.90 -8.44
N GLU A 27 -21.30 6.79 -9.49
CA GLU A 27 -22.75 6.62 -9.31
C GLU A 27 -23.09 5.35 -8.53
N ARG A 28 -22.45 4.22 -8.88
CA ARG A 28 -22.70 2.96 -8.17
C ARG A 28 -22.32 3.07 -6.69
N LEU A 29 -21.17 3.67 -6.38
CA LEU A 29 -20.72 3.84 -5.00
C LEU A 29 -21.64 4.77 -4.22
N ARG A 30 -22.12 5.85 -4.85
CA ARG A 30 -23.13 6.74 -4.29
C ARG A 30 -24.37 5.94 -3.88
N ASP A 31 -24.87 5.11 -4.78
CA ASP A 31 -26.10 4.33 -4.56
C ASP A 31 -25.91 3.24 -3.49
N THR A 32 -24.77 2.54 -3.51
CA THR A 32 -24.45 1.49 -2.52
C THR A 32 -24.26 2.05 -1.11
N LEU A 33 -23.67 3.23 -0.98
CA LEU A 33 -23.35 3.84 0.31
C LEU A 33 -24.44 4.81 0.81
N ASP A 34 -25.53 4.98 0.04
CA ASP A 34 -26.63 5.91 0.29
C ASP A 34 -26.15 7.30 0.74
N THR A 35 -25.22 7.87 -0.04
CA THR A 35 -24.52 9.11 0.31
C THR A 35 -24.36 10.00 -0.91
N THR A 36 -23.88 11.24 -0.76
CA THR A 36 -23.63 12.12 -1.92
C THR A 36 -22.34 11.76 -2.65
N LYS A 37 -22.24 12.10 -3.94
CA LYS A 37 -20.99 11.94 -4.73
C LYS A 37 -19.80 12.63 -4.07
N SER A 38 -20.02 13.83 -3.52
CA SER A 38 -18.98 14.59 -2.83
C SER A 38 -18.48 13.88 -1.58
N ASP A 39 -19.38 13.21 -0.84
CA ASP A 39 -18.98 12.41 0.32
C ASP A 39 -18.24 11.14 -0.09
N VAL A 40 -18.63 10.49 -1.20
CA VAL A 40 -17.87 9.36 -1.76
C VAL A 40 -16.44 9.81 -2.11
N LEU A 41 -16.30 10.95 -2.80
CA LEU A 41 -14.98 11.48 -3.15
C LEU A 41 -14.17 11.88 -1.91
N ARG A 42 -14.79 12.51 -0.91
CA ARG A 42 -14.12 12.86 0.35
C ARG A 42 -13.60 11.63 1.07
N LYS A 43 -14.46 10.63 1.27
CA LYS A 43 -14.06 9.35 1.89
C LYS A 43 -12.99 8.62 1.07
N GLY A 44 -13.06 8.71 -0.26
CA GLY A 44 -12.03 8.15 -1.14
C GLY A 44 -10.66 8.81 -0.95
N LEU A 45 -10.63 10.14 -0.79
CA LEU A 45 -9.40 10.88 -0.49
C LEU A 45 -8.86 10.54 0.91
N GLU A 46 -9.72 10.54 1.93
CA GLU A 46 -9.35 10.15 3.31
C GLU A 46 -8.77 8.73 3.34
N ALA A 47 -9.38 7.78 2.63
CA ALA A 47 -8.89 6.41 2.52
C ALA A 47 -7.52 6.36 1.82
N LEU A 48 -7.33 7.12 0.74
CA LEU A 48 -6.05 7.19 0.05
C LEU A 48 -4.94 7.79 0.94
N GLU A 49 -5.25 8.86 1.68
CA GLU A 49 -4.32 9.45 2.66
C GLU A 49 -3.95 8.44 3.74
N SER A 50 -4.92 7.72 4.30
CA SER A 50 -4.65 6.69 5.32
C SER A 50 -3.73 5.58 4.80
N GLN A 51 -3.90 5.18 3.54
CA GLN A 51 -3.05 4.18 2.89
C GLN A 51 -1.62 4.68 2.65
N LEU A 52 -1.44 5.98 2.42
CA LEU A 52 -0.13 6.59 2.22
C LEU A 52 0.60 6.88 3.54
N LEU A 53 -0.12 7.12 4.63
CA LEU A 53 0.47 7.48 5.93
C LEU A 53 0.79 6.28 6.80
N ASP A 54 0.21 5.11 6.51
CA ASP A 54 0.42 3.88 7.27
C ASP A 54 0.89 2.74 6.35
N PRO A 55 2.23 2.54 6.21
CA PRO A 55 2.79 1.46 5.41
C PRO A 55 2.47 0.05 5.95
N ASP A 56 2.14 -0.06 7.25
CA ASP A 56 1.87 -1.34 7.90
C ASP A 56 0.43 -1.81 7.66
N LEU A 57 -0.49 -0.91 7.27
CA LEU A 57 -1.87 -1.27 6.95
C LEU A 57 -2.02 -1.92 5.57
N HIS A 58 -1.09 -1.72 4.63
CA HIS A 58 -1.22 -2.25 3.27
C HIS A 58 0.12 -2.66 2.61
N PRO A 59 0.56 -3.92 2.76
CA PRO A 59 1.78 -4.44 2.12
C PRO A 59 1.73 -4.38 0.58
N ALA A 60 0.55 -4.18 -0.02
CA ALA A 60 0.41 -3.99 -1.46
C ALA A 60 1.03 -2.68 -1.98
N LEU A 61 1.15 -1.63 -1.16
CA LEU A 61 1.80 -0.38 -1.56
C LEU A 61 3.33 -0.44 -1.46
N SER A 62 3.87 -1.32 -0.61
CA SER A 62 5.30 -1.65 -0.58
C SER A 62 5.75 -2.31 -1.89
N ILE A 63 4.87 -3.09 -2.53
CA ILE A 63 5.15 -3.79 -3.81
C ILE A 63 5.20 -2.81 -5.00
N VAL A 64 4.46 -1.69 -4.94
CA VAL A 64 4.42 -0.68 -6.02
C VAL A 64 5.63 0.28 -5.96
N GLY A 65 6.54 0.12 -5.00
CA GLY A 65 7.75 0.94 -4.90
C GLY A 65 7.50 2.40 -4.51
N LEU A 66 6.29 2.72 -4.04
CA LEU A 66 5.93 4.08 -3.61
C LEU A 66 6.51 4.43 -2.23
N PHE A 67 6.85 3.43 -1.41
CA PHE A 67 7.37 3.60 -0.07
C PHE A 67 8.90 3.46 -0.03
N HIS A 68 9.63 4.37 -0.68
CA HIS A 68 11.07 4.51 -0.44
C HIS A 68 11.28 5.41 0.78
N GLY A 69 10.87 4.91 1.96
CA GLY A 69 10.69 5.74 3.14
C GLY A 69 11.07 5.12 4.47
N THR A 70 11.65 3.92 4.51
CA THR A 70 12.30 3.46 5.73
C THR A 70 13.67 4.16 5.79
N PRO A 71 13.92 5.10 6.70
CA PRO A 71 15.29 5.54 6.93
C PRO A 71 16.09 4.28 7.30
N PRO A 72 17.27 4.05 6.69
CA PRO A 72 18.09 2.92 7.04
C PRO A 72 18.33 2.97 8.54
N ARG A 73 18.12 1.83 9.21
CA ARG A 73 18.55 1.63 10.59
C ARG A 73 20.01 2.06 10.65
N GLU A 74 20.37 2.96 11.56
CA GLU A 74 21.73 3.52 11.65
C GLU A 74 22.76 2.37 11.59
N GLY A 75 23.49 2.29 10.47
CA GLY A 75 24.51 1.26 10.21
C GLY A 75 24.30 0.37 8.98
N GLU A 76 23.12 0.35 8.36
CA GLU A 76 22.93 -0.41 7.11
C GLU A 76 23.24 0.45 5.88
N PRO A 77 24.14 0.01 4.99
CA PRO A 77 24.36 0.71 3.73
C PRO A 77 23.05 0.72 2.95
N SER A 78 22.66 1.88 2.43
CA SER A 78 21.52 2.04 1.53
C SER A 78 21.82 1.30 0.23
N LEU A 79 21.66 -0.02 0.23
CA LEU A 79 21.83 -0.84 -0.94
C LEU A 79 20.67 -0.52 -1.89
N ASP A 80 21.00 0.01 -3.05
CA ASP A 80 20.03 0.22 -4.13
C ASP A 80 19.62 -1.15 -4.69
N VAL A 81 18.60 -1.75 -4.07
CA VAL A 81 18.07 -3.07 -4.40
C VAL A 81 17.64 -3.15 -5.87
N ALA A 82 17.26 -2.03 -6.50
CA ALA A 82 16.92 -2.02 -7.93
C ALA A 82 18.13 -2.30 -8.83
N ARG A 83 19.33 -1.90 -8.41
CA ARG A 83 20.59 -2.18 -9.12
C ARG A 83 21.20 -3.52 -8.75
N ALA A 84 21.07 -3.93 -7.49
CA ALA A 84 21.66 -5.17 -6.96
C ALA A 84 20.71 -6.38 -6.99
N HIS A 85 19.56 -6.27 -7.66
CA HIS A 85 18.50 -7.27 -7.67
C HIS A 85 18.99 -8.69 -7.99
N ASP A 86 19.83 -8.83 -9.02
CA ASP A 86 20.34 -10.14 -9.45
C ASP A 86 21.30 -10.76 -8.42
N GLU A 87 22.07 -9.93 -7.71
CA GLU A 87 22.98 -10.36 -6.65
C GLU A 87 22.20 -10.79 -5.40
N VAL A 88 21.17 -10.03 -5.03
CA VAL A 88 20.27 -10.34 -3.91
C VAL A 88 19.51 -11.65 -4.15
N LEU A 89 19.04 -11.90 -5.38
CA LEU A 89 18.40 -13.17 -5.72
C LEU A 89 19.39 -14.33 -5.68
N ALA A 90 20.61 -14.15 -6.20
CA ALA A 90 21.64 -15.18 -6.19
C ALA A 90 22.03 -15.59 -4.76
N ASP A 91 22.21 -14.64 -3.85
CA ASP A 91 22.53 -14.92 -2.44
C ASP A 91 21.40 -15.70 -1.74
N ALA A 92 20.14 -15.33 -1.99
CA ALA A 92 18.97 -16.03 -1.44
C ALA A 92 18.84 -17.47 -1.97
N GLU A 93 19.20 -17.72 -3.24
CA GLU A 93 19.23 -19.06 -3.82
C GLU A 93 20.33 -19.93 -3.20
N ILE A 94 21.52 -19.36 -2.96
CA ILE A 94 22.65 -20.06 -2.33
C ILE A 94 22.32 -20.45 -0.88
N ASP A 95 21.70 -19.55 -0.13
CA ASP A 95 21.27 -19.81 1.26
C ASP A 95 20.20 -20.91 1.30
N SER A 96 19.24 -20.91 0.37
CA SER A 96 18.24 -21.96 0.24
C SER A 96 18.88 -23.33 -0.03
N TRP A 97 19.83 -23.43 -0.96
CA TRP A 97 20.50 -24.70 -1.28
C TRP A 97 21.46 -25.19 -0.20
N SER A 98 22.06 -24.29 0.57
CA SER A 98 22.96 -24.65 1.67
C SER A 98 22.19 -25.16 2.90
N SER A 99 20.97 -24.65 3.12
CA SER A 99 20.07 -25.15 4.16
C SER A 99 19.59 -26.58 3.87
N ASP A 100 19.38 -26.92 2.60
CA ASP A 100 18.88 -28.24 2.17
C ASP A 100 19.96 -29.34 2.27
N ARG A 101 21.25 -28.98 2.11
CA ARG A 101 22.37 -29.93 2.24
C ARG A 101 22.74 -30.29 3.68
N SER A 102 22.20 -29.58 4.66
CA SER A 102 22.48 -29.82 6.08
C SER A 102 21.54 -30.86 6.71
N GLY A 103 20.53 -31.35 5.96
CA GLY A 103 19.50 -32.26 6.45
C GLY A 103 19.75 -33.76 6.26
N GLU A 104 20.75 -34.19 5.49
CA GLU A 104 20.89 -35.61 5.11
C GLU A 104 22.31 -36.17 5.35
N SER A 105 22.64 -36.43 6.62
CA SER A 105 23.68 -37.41 6.99
C SER A 105 23.39 -38.06 8.34
N GLY A 106 22.20 -38.65 8.46
CA GLY A 106 21.73 -39.27 9.70
C GLY A 106 21.06 -40.62 9.49
N GLY A 107 21.83 -41.64 9.14
CA GLY A 107 21.55 -43.01 9.57
C GLY A 107 20.88 -43.95 8.58
N ARG A 108 21.64 -44.96 8.14
CA ARG A 108 21.10 -46.32 8.02
C ARG A 108 22.22 -47.36 8.14
N SER A 109 22.47 -47.80 9.37
CA SER A 109 23.19 -49.05 9.65
C SER A 109 22.32 -50.24 9.26
N LYS A 110 22.94 -51.24 8.60
CA LYS A 110 22.54 -52.64 8.70
C LYS A 110 23.79 -53.50 8.69
#